data_AF-A0AA43T7I3-F1
#
_entry.id   AF-A0AA43T7I3-F1
#
_cell.length_a   1.000
_cell.length_b   1.000
_cell.length_c   1.000
_cell.angle_alpha   90.00
_cell.angle_beta   90.00
_cell.angle_gamma   90.00
#
_symmetry.space_group_name_H-M   'P 1'
#
loop_
_entity.id
_entity.type
_entity.pdbx_description
1 polymer ?
#
loop_
_entity_poly.entity_id
_entity_poly.type
_entity_poly.pdbx_seq_one_letter_code
_entity_poly.pdbx_strand_id
1 'polypeptide(L)'
;MKDKYNNQKGSWKVFLLLSSMSLGILLIILGIVWFFNYRTMDKFVPLTYDGNQYYSTAYIGVNLSYDGPKTTIFGGANYIGSYKETEFDIDRENKLWTIKGIPQKRLLIEMTPDAQGASMRTWVSIKLKNAEEAFDFLNPKYLSYIDYDREKMISKQMEYEKQKEVIRIMRQIIDKNPDFTRMSTIQGESVHEIYFNNDKSQSIVLQASLLRIDNGKVYMSVAGDMGRICYWEASDELLKLLI
;
A
#
# COMPACT_ATOMS: atom_id res chain seq x y z
N MET A 1 30.27 13.34 63.23
CA MET A 1 28.95 12.76 62.87
C MET A 1 28.10 13.68 61.98
N LYS A 2 28.09 15.01 62.18
CA LYS A 2 27.33 15.96 61.33
C LYS A 2 27.72 15.94 59.85
N ASP A 3 29.00 15.77 59.51
CA ASP A 3 29.47 15.83 58.11
C ASP A 3 29.08 14.60 57.26
N LYS A 4 29.06 13.40 57.86
CA LYS A 4 28.57 12.18 57.18
C LYS A 4 27.06 12.26 56.88
N TYR A 5 26.28 12.83 57.80
CA TYR A 5 24.82 12.98 57.63
C TYR A 5 24.47 14.00 56.55
N ASN A 6 25.22 15.12 56.48
CA ASN A 6 25.05 16.11 55.42
C ASN A 6 25.46 15.60 54.03
N ASN A 7 26.55 14.83 53.92
CA ASN A 7 26.96 14.21 52.65
C ASN A 7 25.95 13.17 52.15
N GLN A 8 25.38 12.36 53.05
CA GLN A 8 24.37 11.37 52.68
C GLN A 8 23.05 12.02 52.21
N LYS A 9 22.65 13.13 52.85
CA LYS A 9 21.45 13.91 52.46
C LYS A 9 21.64 14.66 51.14
N GLY A 10 22.87 15.12 50.85
CA GLY A 10 23.24 15.69 49.55
C GLY A 10 23.21 14.66 48.42
N SER A 11 23.77 13.46 48.66
CA SER A 11 23.76 12.35 47.71
C SER A 11 22.34 11.87 47.36
N TRP A 12 21.43 11.79 48.33
CA TRP A 12 20.05 11.37 48.09
C TRP A 12 19.24 12.38 47.28
N LYS A 13 19.46 13.69 47.49
CA LYS A 13 18.86 14.75 46.68
C LYS A 13 19.34 14.71 45.23
N VAL A 14 20.64 14.47 45.01
CA VAL A 14 21.21 14.32 43.66
C VAL A 14 20.67 13.07 42.97
N PHE A 15 20.53 11.95 43.69
CA PHE A 15 19.94 10.73 43.15
C PHE A 15 18.47 10.90 42.77
N LEU A 16 17.67 11.57 43.62
CA LEU A 16 16.29 11.92 43.31
C LEU A 16 16.19 12.84 42.10
N LEU A 17 17.07 13.85 42.00
CA LEU A 17 17.11 14.75 40.84
C LEU A 17 17.42 13.99 39.54
N LEU A 18 18.45 13.14 39.55
CA LEU A 18 18.83 12.33 38.39
C LEU A 18 17.71 11.36 38.00
N SER A 19 17.08 10.67 38.95
CA SER A 19 15.95 9.78 38.68
C SER A 19 14.73 10.51 38.10
N SER A 20 14.46 11.73 38.57
CA SER A 20 13.37 12.58 38.06
C SER A 20 13.66 13.10 36.65
N MET A 21 14.91 13.42 36.34
CA MET A 21 15.34 13.79 34.99
C MET A 21 15.22 12.60 34.02
N SER A 22 15.63 11.40 34.45
CA SER A 22 15.50 10.18 33.64
C SER A 22 14.03 9.85 33.36
N LEU A 23 13.15 9.99 34.35
CA LEU A 23 11.71 9.79 34.18
C LEU A 23 11.11 10.84 33.23
N GLY A 24 11.53 12.10 33.34
CA GLY A 24 11.13 13.18 32.44
C GLY A 24 11.54 12.90 30.98
N ILE A 25 12.77 12.46 30.75
CA ILE A 25 13.27 12.09 29.41
C ILE A 25 12.48 10.90 28.86
N LEU A 26 12.20 9.88 29.67
CA LEU A 26 11.42 8.72 29.24
C LEU A 26 9.99 9.13 28.82
N LEU A 27 9.34 9.99 29.60
CA LEU A 27 8.01 10.51 29.27
C LEU A 27 8.02 11.36 28.00
N ILE A 28 9.08 12.14 27.77
CA ILE A 28 9.24 12.90 26.51
C ILE A 28 9.41 11.95 25.33
N ILE A 29 10.23 10.90 25.44
CA ILE A 29 10.40 9.89 24.38
C ILE A 29 9.08 9.18 24.09
N LEU A 30 8.35 8.74 25.13
CA LEU A 30 7.03 8.11 24.98
C LEU A 30 6.02 9.07 24.35
N GLY A 31 6.03 10.34 24.75
CA GLY A 31 5.19 11.38 24.19
C GLY A 31 5.51 11.66 22.71
N ILE A 32 6.79 11.67 22.34
CA ILE A 32 7.26 11.82 20.96
C ILE A 32 6.84 10.60 20.12
N VAL A 33 7.08 9.39 20.61
CA VAL A 33 6.67 8.14 19.93
C VAL A 33 5.15 8.12 19.74
N TRP A 34 4.38 8.45 20.77
CA TRP A 34 2.93 8.53 20.69
C TRP A 34 2.46 9.62 19.73
N PHE A 35 3.06 10.82 19.78
CA PHE A 35 2.73 11.93 18.90
C PHE A 35 3.00 11.62 17.42
N PHE A 36 4.16 11.02 17.11
CA PHE A 36 4.47 10.61 15.73
C PHE A 36 3.56 9.47 15.27
N ASN A 37 3.25 8.50 16.13
CA ASN A 37 2.34 7.38 15.79
C ASN A 37 0.88 7.86 15.60
N TYR A 38 0.42 8.81 16.42
CA TYR A 38 -0.90 9.43 16.31
C TYR A 38 -1.01 10.30 15.04
N ARG A 39 0.03 11.06 14.67
CA ARG A 39 0.03 11.83 13.41
C ARG A 39 0.08 10.97 12.17
N THR A 40 0.67 9.78 12.24
CA THR A 40 0.67 8.81 11.13
C THR A 40 -0.62 7.99 11.03
N MET A 41 -1.54 8.10 12.00
CA MET A 41 -2.88 7.58 11.83
C MET A 41 -3.64 8.56 10.94
N ASP A 42 -3.48 8.37 9.62
CA ASP A 42 -4.27 9.03 8.61
C ASP A 42 -5.73 9.01 9.05
N LYS A 43 -6.34 10.20 9.13
CA LYS A 43 -7.78 10.33 9.27
C LYS A 43 -8.37 9.83 7.95
N PHE A 44 -8.53 8.52 7.82
CA PHE A 44 -9.27 7.91 6.72
C PHE A 44 -10.73 8.30 6.91
N VAL A 45 -11.16 9.38 6.27
CA VAL A 45 -12.57 9.72 6.22
C VAL A 45 -13.24 8.72 5.29
N PRO A 46 -14.15 7.87 5.80
CA PRO A 46 -14.82 6.90 4.97
C PRO A 46 -15.81 7.60 4.04
N LEU A 47 -15.90 7.13 2.81
CA LEU A 47 -16.96 7.50 1.88
C LEU A 47 -18.23 6.75 2.27
N THR A 48 -19.33 7.45 2.54
CA THR A 48 -20.65 6.83 2.66
C THR A 48 -21.42 7.04 1.36
N TYR A 49 -21.79 5.94 0.69
CA TYR A 49 -22.55 5.96 -0.56
C TYR A 49 -23.60 4.86 -0.56
N ASP A 50 -24.85 5.23 -0.85
CA ASP A 50 -25.99 4.30 -0.92
C ASP A 50 -26.10 3.39 0.32
N GLY A 51 -26.01 3.99 1.51
CA GLY A 51 -26.08 3.30 2.81
C GLY A 51 -24.85 2.43 3.16
N ASN A 52 -23.85 2.34 2.29
CA ASN A 52 -22.63 1.57 2.52
C ASN A 52 -21.46 2.49 2.87
N GLN A 53 -20.55 2.01 3.72
CA GLN A 53 -19.30 2.70 4.03
C GLN A 53 -18.14 2.07 3.26
N TYR A 54 -17.28 2.94 2.72
CA TYR A 54 -16.09 2.56 1.96
C TYR A 54 -14.85 3.28 2.49
N TYR A 55 -13.71 2.63 2.34
CA TYR A 55 -12.40 3.11 2.78
C TYR A 55 -11.50 3.23 1.57
N SER A 56 -10.81 4.37 1.43
CA SER A 56 -9.84 4.55 0.35
C SER A 56 -8.66 3.59 0.53
N THR A 57 -8.17 3.04 -0.56
CA THR A 57 -6.95 2.23 -0.58
C THR A 57 -6.05 2.62 -1.73
N ALA A 58 -4.74 2.58 -1.50
CA ALA A 58 -3.72 2.73 -2.52
C ALA A 58 -3.22 1.37 -3.06
N TYR A 59 -3.55 0.25 -2.39
CA TYR A 59 -3.09 -1.10 -2.76
C TYR A 59 -3.75 -1.64 -4.03
N ILE A 60 -5.01 -1.26 -4.28
CA ILE A 60 -5.80 -1.73 -5.40
C ILE A 60 -5.92 -0.62 -6.42
N GLY A 61 -5.18 -0.75 -7.52
CA GLY A 61 -5.25 0.12 -8.68
C GLY A 61 -6.37 -0.29 -9.65
N VAL A 62 -6.57 0.57 -10.65
CA VAL A 62 -7.53 0.37 -11.74
C VAL A 62 -6.77 0.35 -13.05
N ASN A 63 -7.00 -0.67 -13.89
CA ASN A 63 -6.45 -0.69 -15.24
C ASN A 63 -7.31 0.16 -16.17
N LEU A 64 -6.66 1.06 -16.90
CA LEU A 64 -7.33 1.99 -17.81
C LEU A 64 -7.26 1.52 -19.26
N SER A 65 -8.35 1.75 -19.99
CA SER A 65 -8.37 1.77 -21.44
C SER A 65 -8.30 3.24 -21.84
N TYR A 66 -7.24 3.64 -22.55
CA TYR A 66 -6.98 5.00 -23.05
C TYR A 66 -6.46 6.03 -22.04
N ASP A 67 -5.71 6.99 -22.60
CA ASP A 67 -5.25 8.19 -21.92
C ASP A 67 -6.11 9.40 -22.32
N GLY A 68 -6.13 10.42 -21.45
CA GLY A 68 -6.82 11.68 -21.67
C GLY A 68 -8.35 11.60 -21.54
N PRO A 69 -9.11 12.45 -22.26
CA PRO A 69 -10.56 12.60 -22.01
C PRO A 69 -11.40 11.35 -22.32
N LYS A 70 -10.79 10.37 -23.01
CA LYS A 70 -11.40 9.08 -23.35
C LYS A 70 -11.04 7.97 -22.36
N THR A 71 -10.29 8.28 -21.30
CA THR A 71 -9.93 7.31 -20.27
C THR A 71 -11.18 6.63 -19.70
N THR A 72 -11.17 5.30 -19.77
CA THR A 72 -12.22 4.42 -19.24
C THR A 72 -11.58 3.27 -18.47
N ILE A 73 -12.36 2.55 -17.66
CA ILE A 73 -11.87 1.40 -16.90
C ILE A 73 -11.91 0.14 -17.79
N PHE A 74 -10.79 -0.58 -17.86
CA PHE A 74 -10.69 -1.84 -18.60
C PHE A 74 -11.69 -2.89 -18.04
N GLY A 75 -12.19 -3.79 -18.88
CA GLY A 75 -13.22 -4.76 -18.50
C GLY A 75 -14.64 -4.20 -18.33
N GLY A 76 -14.80 -2.88 -18.42
CA GLY A 76 -16.08 -2.18 -18.42
C GLY A 76 -16.51 -1.70 -17.04
N ALA A 77 -17.08 -0.49 -17.01
CA ALA A 77 -17.57 0.16 -15.81
C ALA A 77 -18.83 0.98 -16.09
N ASN A 78 -19.61 1.26 -15.04
CA ASN A 78 -20.80 2.10 -15.12
C ASN A 78 -20.68 3.27 -14.16
N TYR A 79 -20.92 4.48 -14.66
CA TYR A 79 -21.06 5.67 -13.82
C TYR A 79 -22.31 5.55 -12.97
N ILE A 80 -22.20 5.85 -11.68
CA ILE A 80 -23.32 5.70 -10.73
C ILE A 80 -23.73 7.01 -10.05
N GLY A 81 -22.89 8.05 -10.11
CA GLY A 81 -23.19 9.32 -9.47
C GLY A 81 -21.94 10.14 -9.23
N SER A 82 -22.16 11.36 -8.77
CA SER A 82 -21.10 12.27 -8.36
C SER A 82 -21.33 12.78 -6.95
N TYR A 83 -20.26 13.18 -6.27
CA TYR A 83 -20.32 13.80 -4.97
C TYR A 83 -19.31 14.94 -4.87
N LYS A 84 -19.55 15.88 -3.94
CA LYS A 84 -18.58 16.90 -3.56
C LYS A 84 -17.89 16.48 -2.27
N GLU A 85 -16.58 16.43 -2.29
CA GLU A 85 -15.78 16.16 -1.10
C GLU A 85 -15.70 17.44 -0.26
N THR A 86 -16.22 17.41 0.97
CA THR A 86 -16.37 18.60 1.82
C THR A 86 -15.09 18.99 2.57
N GLU A 87 -14.07 18.14 2.63
CA GLU A 87 -12.89 18.36 3.47
C GLU A 87 -11.79 19.22 2.85
N PHE A 88 -11.66 19.24 1.51
CA PHE A 88 -10.53 19.91 0.86
C PHE A 88 -10.86 21.27 0.23
N ASP A 89 -12.11 21.75 0.36
CA ASP A 89 -12.61 23.00 -0.24
C ASP A 89 -12.20 23.17 -1.72
N ILE A 90 -12.25 22.06 -2.46
CA ILE A 90 -11.99 22.03 -3.90
C ILE A 90 -13.36 21.90 -4.55
N ASP A 91 -13.73 22.84 -5.42
CA ASP A 91 -14.98 22.76 -6.21
C ASP A 91 -14.87 21.71 -7.34
N ARG A 92 -14.43 20.51 -6.98
CA ARG A 92 -14.29 19.37 -7.88
C ARG A 92 -15.39 18.37 -7.58
N GLU A 93 -16.22 18.14 -8.58
CA GLU A 93 -17.22 17.07 -8.56
C GLU A 93 -16.52 15.73 -8.83
N ASN A 94 -16.45 14.87 -7.81
CA ASN A 94 -15.82 13.56 -7.89
C ASN A 94 -16.84 12.55 -8.43
N LYS A 95 -16.45 11.80 -9.47
CA LYS A 95 -17.35 10.86 -10.17
C LYS A 95 -17.10 9.43 -9.72
N LEU A 96 -18.16 8.73 -9.36
CA LEU A 96 -18.13 7.34 -8.90
C LEU A 96 -18.57 6.36 -9.99
N TRP A 97 -17.88 5.23 -10.03
CA TRP A 97 -18.05 4.17 -11.00
C TRP A 97 -18.10 2.81 -10.31
N THR A 98 -18.90 1.90 -10.86
CA THR A 98 -18.87 0.46 -10.56
C THR A 98 -18.13 -0.28 -11.65
N ILE A 99 -17.51 -1.41 -11.30
CA ILE A 99 -16.83 -2.28 -12.25
C ILE A 99 -17.75 -3.44 -12.61
N LYS A 100 -17.85 -3.76 -13.90
CA LYS A 100 -18.66 -4.87 -14.38
C LYS A 100 -18.17 -6.19 -13.76
N GLY A 101 -19.09 -6.93 -13.13
CA GLY A 101 -18.78 -8.21 -12.48
C GLY A 101 -18.25 -8.11 -11.04
N ILE A 102 -17.98 -6.90 -10.54
CA ILE A 102 -17.66 -6.67 -9.13
C ILE A 102 -18.87 -6.03 -8.44
N PRO A 103 -19.41 -6.64 -7.37
CA PRO A 103 -20.55 -6.07 -6.66
C PRO A 103 -20.24 -4.67 -6.11
N GLN A 104 -21.13 -3.69 -6.32
CA GLN A 104 -20.97 -2.32 -5.81
C GLN A 104 -20.65 -2.28 -4.33
N LYS A 105 -21.34 -3.10 -3.52
CA LYS A 105 -21.12 -3.23 -2.06
C LYS A 105 -19.69 -3.63 -1.66
N ARG A 106 -18.86 -4.09 -2.60
CA ARG A 106 -17.47 -4.49 -2.35
C ARG A 106 -16.51 -3.35 -2.66
N LEU A 107 -16.72 -2.63 -3.77
CA LEU A 107 -15.80 -1.60 -4.24
C LEU A 107 -16.49 -0.59 -5.16
N LEU A 108 -16.03 0.65 -5.06
CA LEU A 108 -16.31 1.78 -5.94
C LEU A 108 -15.01 2.38 -6.45
N ILE A 109 -15.03 2.89 -7.67
CA ILE A 109 -13.93 3.68 -8.21
C ILE A 109 -14.36 5.14 -8.30
N GLU A 110 -13.58 6.01 -7.68
CA GLU A 110 -13.63 7.43 -7.96
C GLU A 110 -12.66 7.72 -9.12
N MET A 111 -13.17 8.24 -10.22
CA MET A 111 -12.36 8.52 -11.41
C MET A 111 -12.89 9.76 -12.12
N THR A 112 -12.00 10.73 -12.32
CA THR A 112 -12.28 11.94 -13.10
C THR A 112 -11.26 12.02 -14.24
N PRO A 113 -11.67 11.66 -15.48
CA PRO A 113 -10.84 11.85 -16.67
C PRO A 113 -10.50 13.32 -16.91
N ASP A 114 -9.31 13.57 -17.45
CA ASP A 114 -8.80 14.89 -17.81
C ASP A 114 -8.05 14.84 -19.15
N ALA A 115 -7.33 15.90 -19.52
CA ALA A 115 -6.63 15.95 -20.81
C ALA A 115 -5.45 14.97 -20.93
N GLN A 116 -4.85 14.55 -19.81
CA GLN A 116 -3.64 13.74 -19.77
C GLN A 116 -3.88 12.31 -19.26
N GLY A 117 -5.01 12.03 -18.62
CA GLY A 117 -5.35 10.72 -18.07
C GLY A 117 -6.60 10.79 -17.21
N ALA A 118 -6.51 10.23 -16.00
CA ALA A 118 -7.53 10.40 -14.97
C ALA A 118 -6.91 10.44 -13.58
N SER A 119 -7.46 11.29 -12.71
CA SER A 119 -7.26 11.12 -11.28
C SER A 119 -8.15 9.98 -10.78
N MET A 120 -7.58 9.08 -9.98
CA MET A 120 -8.26 7.87 -9.54
C MET A 120 -8.08 7.63 -8.05
N ARG A 121 -9.11 7.09 -7.42
CA ARG A 121 -9.07 6.53 -6.07
C ARG A 121 -9.97 5.31 -6.00
N THR A 122 -9.46 4.24 -5.40
CA THR A 122 -10.23 3.03 -5.16
C THR A 122 -10.80 3.05 -3.75
N TRP A 123 -12.11 2.83 -3.65
CA TRP A 123 -12.86 2.77 -2.40
C TRP A 123 -13.34 1.33 -2.17
N VAL A 124 -12.97 0.72 -1.05
CA VAL A 124 -13.27 -0.69 -0.73
C VAL A 124 -14.13 -0.81 0.53
N SER A 125 -14.90 -1.88 0.63
CA SER A 125 -15.85 -2.08 1.74
C SER A 125 -15.21 -2.39 3.10
N ILE A 126 -13.90 -2.62 3.13
CA ILE A 126 -13.14 -2.90 4.35
C ILE A 126 -11.88 -2.04 4.40
N LYS A 127 -11.42 -1.68 5.59
CA LYS A 127 -10.18 -0.93 5.76
C LYS A 127 -8.97 -1.87 5.61
N LEU A 128 -8.33 -1.83 4.44
CA LEU A 128 -7.10 -2.58 4.15
C LEU A 128 -5.90 -1.87 4.78
N LYS A 129 -5.11 -2.61 5.57
CA LYS A 129 -3.98 -2.06 6.34
C LYS A 129 -2.62 -2.45 5.80
N ASN A 130 -2.55 -3.53 5.02
CA ASN A 130 -1.30 -4.08 4.53
C ASN A 130 -1.53 -4.82 3.19
N ALA A 131 -0.43 -5.22 2.55
CA ALA A 131 -0.45 -5.95 1.29
C ALA A 131 -1.15 -7.31 1.38
N GLU A 132 -1.06 -7.99 2.53
CA GLU A 132 -1.73 -9.27 2.77
C GLU A 132 -3.26 -9.15 2.68
N GLU A 133 -3.83 -8.24 3.47
CA GLU A 133 -5.27 -7.95 3.47
C GLU A 133 -5.74 -7.51 2.08
N ALA A 134 -4.92 -6.71 1.38
CA ALA A 134 -5.23 -6.26 0.02
C ALA A 134 -5.21 -7.41 -0.99
N PHE A 135 -4.26 -8.33 -0.88
CA PHE A 135 -4.16 -9.51 -1.75
C PHE A 135 -5.35 -10.45 -1.54
N ASP A 136 -5.71 -10.72 -0.29
CA ASP A 136 -6.87 -11.55 0.05
C ASP A 136 -8.18 -10.87 -0.36
N PHE A 137 -8.30 -9.55 -0.15
CA PHE A 137 -9.44 -8.77 -0.63
C PHE A 137 -9.55 -8.82 -2.14
N LEU A 138 -8.46 -8.67 -2.89
CA LEU A 138 -8.46 -8.73 -4.36
C LEU A 138 -8.89 -10.11 -4.84
N ASN A 139 -8.38 -11.17 -4.18
CA ASN A 139 -8.53 -12.57 -4.57
C ASN A 139 -8.10 -12.79 -6.03
N PRO A 140 -6.81 -12.63 -6.34
CA PRO A 140 -6.34 -12.64 -7.72
C PRO A 140 -6.50 -14.03 -8.36
N LYS A 141 -6.94 -14.02 -9.62
CA LYS A 141 -7.14 -15.23 -10.44
C LYS A 141 -6.43 -15.14 -11.78
N TYR A 142 -5.90 -13.96 -12.10
CA TYR A 142 -5.21 -13.70 -13.34
C TYR A 142 -3.94 -12.90 -13.07
N LEU A 143 -2.90 -13.17 -13.84
CA LEU A 143 -1.62 -12.51 -13.71
C LEU A 143 -1.00 -12.21 -15.08
N SER A 144 -0.51 -10.98 -15.21
CA SER A 144 0.40 -10.55 -16.26
C SER A 144 1.68 -10.00 -15.61
N TYR A 145 2.76 -9.96 -16.36
CA TYR A 145 4.02 -9.44 -15.87
C TYR A 145 4.81 -8.74 -16.97
N ILE A 146 5.63 -7.78 -16.58
CA ILE A 146 6.62 -7.11 -17.44
C ILE A 146 8.00 -7.60 -17.04
N ASP A 147 8.81 -7.85 -18.04
CA ASP A 147 10.20 -8.27 -17.94
C ASP A 147 11.07 -7.17 -18.56
N TYR A 148 11.95 -6.58 -17.74
CA TYR A 148 12.76 -5.42 -18.11
C TYR A 148 14.07 -5.79 -18.81
N ASP A 149 14.40 -7.07 -18.91
CA ASP A 149 15.67 -7.55 -19.50
C ASP A 149 15.64 -7.59 -21.05
N ARG A 150 14.60 -7.02 -21.70
CA ARG A 150 14.49 -7.00 -23.17
C ARG A 150 14.09 -5.62 -23.68
N GLU A 151 14.67 -5.22 -24.80
CA GLU A 151 14.50 -3.94 -25.53
C GLU A 151 13.05 -3.55 -25.87
N LYS A 152 12.06 -4.36 -25.50
CA LYS A 152 10.62 -4.05 -25.56
C LYS A 152 9.97 -4.39 -24.23
N MET A 153 9.51 -3.37 -23.50
CA MET A 153 8.61 -3.50 -22.36
C MET A 153 7.24 -4.00 -22.86
N ILE A 154 7.07 -5.32 -22.96
CA ILE A 154 5.81 -5.95 -23.36
C ILE A 154 5.27 -6.68 -22.14
N SER A 155 4.03 -6.33 -21.76
CA SER A 155 3.28 -7.12 -20.78
C SER A 155 3.04 -8.53 -21.34
N LYS A 156 3.59 -9.53 -20.67
CA LYS A 156 3.41 -10.94 -20.98
C LYS A 156 2.29 -11.49 -20.11
N GLN A 157 1.38 -12.23 -20.74
CA GLN A 157 0.42 -13.02 -20.00
C GLN A 157 1.04 -14.36 -19.62
N MET A 158 1.00 -14.72 -18.35
CA MET A 158 1.54 -15.99 -17.88
C MET A 158 0.60 -17.16 -18.22
N GLU A 159 1.15 -18.35 -18.43
CA GLU A 159 0.36 -19.57 -18.62
C GLU A 159 -0.48 -19.90 -17.38
N TYR A 160 -1.69 -20.41 -17.58
CA TYR A 160 -2.68 -20.58 -16.51
C TYR A 160 -2.18 -21.41 -15.32
N GLU A 161 -1.46 -22.51 -15.54
CA GLU A 161 -0.92 -23.33 -14.44
C GLU A 161 0.19 -22.62 -13.67
N LYS A 162 1.04 -21.83 -14.34
CA LYS A 162 2.06 -21.00 -13.69
C LYS A 162 1.45 -19.86 -12.87
N GLN A 163 0.32 -19.29 -13.31
CA GLN A 163 -0.35 -18.21 -12.58
C GLN A 163 -0.76 -18.65 -11.16
N LYS A 164 -1.35 -19.84 -11.00
CA LYS A 164 -1.75 -20.36 -9.69
C LYS A 164 -0.55 -20.49 -8.76
N GLU A 165 0.56 -20.97 -9.30
CA GLU A 165 1.77 -21.19 -8.52
C GLU A 165 2.42 -19.86 -8.09
N VAL A 166 2.51 -18.88 -9.00
CA VAL A 166 2.99 -17.54 -8.65
C VAL A 166 2.07 -16.86 -7.63
N ILE A 167 0.75 -16.98 -7.78
CA ILE A 167 -0.22 -16.44 -6.79
C ILE A 167 -0.02 -17.11 -5.42
N ARG A 168 0.20 -18.43 -5.38
CA ARG A 168 0.47 -19.17 -4.14
C ARG A 168 1.76 -18.71 -3.48
N ILE A 169 2.87 -18.64 -4.23
CA ILE A 169 4.18 -18.21 -3.72
C ILE A 169 4.12 -16.75 -3.26
N MET A 170 3.47 -15.88 -4.05
CA MET A 170 3.25 -14.49 -3.68
C MET A 170 2.56 -14.38 -2.33
N ARG A 171 1.47 -15.13 -2.13
CA ARG A 171 0.75 -15.13 -0.85
C ARG A 171 1.64 -15.58 0.30
N GLN A 172 2.50 -16.57 0.10
CA GLN A 172 3.45 -17.05 1.11
C GLN A 172 4.56 -16.05 1.43
N ILE A 173 4.97 -15.23 0.46
CA ILE A 173 5.98 -14.19 0.68
C ILE A 173 5.38 -13.06 1.52
N ILE A 174 4.21 -12.55 1.14
CA ILE A 174 3.57 -11.42 1.85
C ILE A 174 3.04 -11.80 3.24
N ASP A 175 2.80 -13.09 3.50
CA ASP A 175 2.42 -13.62 4.83
C ASP A 175 3.56 -13.51 5.86
N LYS A 176 4.81 -13.41 5.37
CA LYS A 176 5.98 -13.25 6.23
C LYS A 176 6.17 -11.79 6.59
N ASN A 177 6.87 -11.54 7.69
CA ASN A 177 7.38 -10.20 7.96
C ASN A 177 8.33 -9.76 6.83
N PRO A 178 8.28 -8.48 6.41
CA PRO A 178 9.22 -7.95 5.45
C PRO A 178 10.65 -8.02 6.01
N ASP A 179 11.62 -8.28 5.14
CA ASP A 179 13.04 -8.26 5.48
C ASP A 179 13.48 -6.86 5.94
N PHE A 180 12.89 -5.83 5.34
CA PHE A 180 13.04 -4.45 5.79
C PHE A 180 11.92 -3.54 5.30
N THR A 181 11.82 -2.35 5.90
CA THR A 181 10.86 -1.31 5.52
C THR A 181 11.56 0.03 5.29
N ARG A 182 11.08 0.84 4.34
CA ARG A 182 11.59 2.20 4.07
C ARG A 182 10.46 3.21 3.96
N MET A 183 10.76 4.47 4.26
CA MET A 183 9.80 5.58 4.08
C MET A 183 9.69 6.02 2.62
N SER A 184 10.64 5.62 1.77
CA SER A 184 10.73 5.95 0.35
C SER A 184 11.17 4.74 -0.44
N THR A 185 10.98 4.78 -1.75
CA THR A 185 11.48 3.74 -2.65
C THR A 185 13.00 3.60 -2.54
N ILE A 186 13.50 2.38 -2.64
CA ILE A 186 14.93 2.09 -2.73
C ILE A 186 15.42 2.20 -4.16
N GLN A 187 16.69 2.54 -4.33
CA GLN A 187 17.36 2.47 -5.62
C GLN A 187 17.68 1.01 -5.96
N GLY A 188 17.43 0.61 -7.19
CA GLY A 188 17.69 -0.71 -7.70
C GLY A 188 17.37 -0.81 -9.19
N GLU A 189 17.80 -1.89 -9.81
CA GLU A 189 17.46 -2.27 -11.17
C GLU A 189 16.11 -3.00 -11.18
N SER A 190 15.13 -2.49 -11.93
CA SER A 190 13.85 -3.19 -12.13
C SER A 190 14.07 -4.49 -12.89
N VAL A 191 13.69 -5.61 -12.28
CA VAL A 191 13.78 -6.94 -12.89
C VAL A 191 12.44 -7.31 -13.51
N HIS A 192 11.38 -7.28 -12.69
CA HIS A 192 10.01 -7.58 -13.12
C HIS A 192 8.99 -6.67 -12.46
N GLU A 193 7.88 -6.46 -13.15
CA GLU A 193 6.64 -6.00 -12.54
C GLU A 193 5.56 -7.05 -12.72
N ILE A 194 4.83 -7.37 -11.67
CA ILE A 194 3.79 -8.39 -11.65
C ILE A 194 2.46 -7.72 -11.34
N TYR A 195 1.46 -8.01 -12.15
CA TYR A 195 0.13 -7.43 -12.09
C TYR A 195 -0.87 -8.53 -11.73
N PHE A 196 -1.25 -8.59 -10.45
CA PHE A 196 -2.26 -9.51 -9.94
C PHE A 196 -3.64 -8.92 -10.18
N ASN A 197 -4.51 -9.64 -10.90
CA ASN A 197 -5.84 -9.18 -11.29
C ASN A 197 -6.92 -10.10 -10.73
N ASN A 198 -8.08 -9.53 -10.38
CA ASN A 198 -9.20 -10.26 -9.78
C ASN A 198 -9.80 -11.32 -10.72
N ASP A 199 -9.82 -11.05 -12.03
CA ASP A 199 -10.34 -11.93 -13.07
C ASP A 199 -9.79 -11.58 -14.46
N LYS A 200 -10.30 -12.28 -15.49
CA LYS A 200 -9.92 -12.08 -16.90
C LYS A 200 -10.30 -10.72 -17.48
N SER A 201 -11.23 -10.00 -16.86
CA SER A 201 -11.61 -8.65 -17.25
C SER A 201 -10.56 -7.63 -16.80
N GLN A 202 -9.66 -8.01 -15.88
CA GLN A 202 -8.47 -7.25 -15.48
C GLN A 202 -8.77 -5.79 -15.14
N SER A 203 -9.91 -5.51 -14.51
CA SER A 203 -10.33 -4.13 -14.22
C SER A 203 -9.60 -3.52 -13.04
N ILE A 204 -9.26 -4.36 -12.04
CA ILE A 204 -8.52 -3.96 -10.84
C ILE A 204 -7.27 -4.80 -10.68
N VAL A 205 -6.25 -4.19 -10.10
CA VAL A 205 -4.92 -4.75 -10.03
C VAL A 205 -4.24 -4.47 -8.70
N LEU A 206 -3.48 -5.43 -8.20
CA LEU A 206 -2.45 -5.23 -7.19
C LEU A 206 -1.11 -5.44 -7.89
N GLN A 207 -0.26 -4.41 -7.89
CA GLN A 207 1.03 -4.42 -8.55
C GLN A 207 2.12 -4.79 -7.54
N ALA A 208 3.02 -5.70 -7.93
CA ALA A 208 4.26 -5.99 -7.22
C ALA A 208 5.46 -5.68 -8.11
N SER A 209 6.46 -5.00 -7.56
CA SER A 209 7.70 -4.64 -8.24
C SER A 209 8.86 -5.43 -7.65
N LEU A 210 9.65 -6.08 -8.52
CA LEU A 210 10.84 -6.81 -8.16
C LEU A 210 12.07 -6.00 -8.59
N LEU A 211 12.88 -5.62 -7.61
CA LEU A 211 14.05 -4.76 -7.75
C LEU A 211 15.31 -5.51 -7.32
N ARG A 212 16.32 -5.55 -8.17
CA ARG A 212 17.67 -5.99 -7.80
C ARG A 212 18.43 -4.81 -7.21
N ILE A 213 18.99 -4.99 -6.02
CA ILE A 213 19.78 -3.93 -5.35
C ILE A 213 21.26 -4.29 -5.33
N ASP A 214 22.10 -3.38 -4.84
CA ASP A 214 23.58 -3.48 -4.90
C ASP A 214 24.19 -4.77 -4.33
N ASN A 215 23.48 -5.47 -3.43
CA ASN A 215 23.93 -6.76 -2.89
C ASN A 215 23.65 -7.95 -3.82
N GLY A 216 23.12 -7.71 -5.02
CA GLY A 216 22.77 -8.70 -6.04
C GLY A 216 21.46 -9.45 -5.79
N LYS A 217 20.83 -9.26 -4.63
CA LYS A 217 19.54 -9.89 -4.29
C LYS A 217 18.37 -9.12 -4.90
N VAL A 218 17.27 -9.84 -5.12
CA VAL A 218 16.03 -9.28 -5.63
C VAL A 218 15.04 -9.13 -4.49
N TYR A 219 14.51 -7.92 -4.32
CA TYR A 219 13.48 -7.61 -3.34
C TYR A 219 12.19 -7.22 -4.05
N MET A 220 11.10 -7.73 -3.50
CA MET A 220 9.75 -7.45 -3.92
C MET A 220 9.14 -6.38 -3.01
N SER A 221 8.41 -5.45 -3.60
CA SER A 221 7.52 -4.53 -2.90
C SER A 221 6.16 -4.51 -3.57
N VAL A 222 5.11 -4.20 -2.81
CA VAL A 222 3.74 -4.10 -3.31
C VAL A 222 3.34 -2.63 -3.38
N ALA A 223 2.74 -2.22 -4.49
CA ALA A 223 2.24 -0.86 -4.65
C ALA A 223 1.14 -0.58 -3.62
N GLY A 224 1.08 0.66 -3.14
CA GLY A 224 0.04 1.11 -2.21
C GLY A 224 0.41 1.06 -0.74
N ASP A 225 1.64 0.70 -0.41
CA ASP A 225 2.18 0.90 0.93
C ASP A 225 2.15 2.39 1.30
N MET A 226 1.33 2.75 2.29
CA MET A 226 1.17 4.13 2.75
C MET A 226 2.16 4.43 3.89
N GLY A 227 3.04 5.40 3.68
CA GLY A 227 4.01 5.86 4.67
C GLY A 227 5.23 4.96 4.86
N ARG A 228 5.10 3.62 4.76
CA ARG A 228 6.23 2.68 4.84
C ARG A 228 6.10 1.57 3.79
N ILE A 229 7.05 1.55 2.86
CA ILE A 229 7.18 0.53 1.84
C ILE A 229 7.88 -0.69 2.44
N CYS A 230 7.22 -1.84 2.33
CA CYS A 230 7.70 -3.13 2.80
C CYS A 230 8.43 -3.87 1.68
N TYR A 231 9.55 -4.49 2.02
CA TYR A 231 10.38 -5.25 1.09
C TYR A 231 10.59 -6.67 1.59
N TRP A 232 10.30 -7.63 0.70
CA TRP A 232 10.53 -9.06 0.93
C TRP A 232 11.53 -9.59 -0.09
N GLU A 233 12.48 -10.40 0.32
CA GLU A 233 13.39 -11.09 -0.60
C GLU A 233 12.58 -12.04 -1.50
N ALA A 234 12.72 -11.88 -2.82
CA ALA A 234 12.07 -12.75 -3.78
C ALA A 234 12.71 -14.13 -3.72
N SER A 235 11.89 -15.18 -3.67
CA SER A 235 12.41 -16.55 -3.66
C SER A 235 12.94 -16.96 -5.04
N ASP A 236 13.95 -17.83 -5.08
CA ASP A 236 14.43 -18.43 -6.33
C ASP A 236 13.31 -19.12 -7.12
N GLU A 237 12.34 -19.68 -6.41
CA GLU A 237 11.15 -20.32 -6.99
C GLU A 237 10.29 -19.29 -7.76
N LEU A 238 10.04 -18.13 -7.16
CA LEU A 238 9.31 -17.04 -7.81
C LEU A 238 10.07 -16.56 -9.05
N LEU A 239 11.38 -16.32 -8.93
CA LEU A 239 12.21 -15.82 -10.03
C LEU A 239 12.23 -16.80 -11.21
N LYS A 240 12.33 -18.11 -10.96
CA LYS A 240 12.31 -19.14 -12.03
C LYS A 240 10.99 -19.19 -12.79
N LEU A 241 9.87 -18.84 -12.17
CA LEU A 241 8.55 -18.85 -12.82
C LEU A 241 8.34 -17.64 -13.75
N LEU A 242 9.14 -16.58 -13.60
CA LEU A 242 9.04 -15.32 -14.34
C LEU A 242 9.99 -15.25 -15.56
N ILE A 243 10.77 -16.31 -15.81
CA ILE A 243 11.71 -16.45 -16.94
C ILE A 243 11.04 -17.16 -18.12
#